data_AF-A0A7G8T8P9-F1
#
_entry.id   AF-A0A7G8T8P9-F1
#
_cell.length_a   1.000
_cell.length_b   1.000
_cell.length_c   1.000
_cell.angle_alpha   90.00
_cell.angle_beta   90.00
_cell.angle_gamma   90.00
#
_symmetry.space_group_name_H-M   'P 1'
#
loop_
_entity.id
_entity.type
_entity.pdbx_description
1 polymer ?
#
loop_
_entity_poly.entity_id
_entity_poly.type
_entity_poly.pdbx_seq_one_letter_code
_entity_poly.pdbx_strand_id
1 'polypeptide(L)'
;MNIFQNPEDLLGSREAEQSGSVTDFLRLAAEIRAKLGGEGYMIENYLSRFFQVVIASSSQEAVSDGYDASSELRDLCFYALDAASGDSSPHKHRSFQLTDTDAEAETHPFYPEVKQNFEERPDQSAQRFTVVNRHYALLSEEFLQYAMSRFLSDKKENITEVLQNADLNMLYDRISAVVGEPLMERLNRMLKEQFLAVPASMGFSYGLSCALLDSLVYEDSETGKQVFQLLMDDCSETLK
;
A
#
# COMPACT_ATOMS: atom_id res chain seq x y z
N MET A 1 -14.38 -16.37 -13.34
CA MET A 1 -13.17 -15.75 -13.88
C MET A 1 -11.97 -16.29 -13.11
N ASN A 2 -10.93 -16.74 -13.82
CA ASN A 2 -9.70 -17.24 -13.21
C ASN A 2 -8.91 -16.08 -12.57
N ILE A 3 -8.61 -16.20 -11.28
CA ILE A 3 -8.01 -15.15 -10.47
C ILE A 3 -6.52 -14.95 -10.73
N PHE A 4 -5.87 -15.90 -11.39
CA PHE A 4 -4.43 -15.88 -11.67
C PHE A 4 -4.09 -15.40 -13.09
N GLN A 5 -5.10 -15.05 -13.89
CA GLN A 5 -4.88 -14.44 -15.21
C GLN A 5 -4.31 -13.03 -15.09
N ASN A 6 -4.66 -12.29 -14.03
CA ASN A 6 -4.09 -10.99 -13.72
C ASN A 6 -3.67 -10.96 -12.24
N PRO A 7 -2.37 -11.01 -11.90
CA PRO A 7 -1.89 -10.93 -10.52
C PRO A 7 -2.34 -9.66 -9.79
N GLU A 8 -2.67 -8.58 -10.52
CA GLU A 8 -3.18 -7.33 -9.96
C GLU A 8 -4.57 -7.49 -9.34
N ASP A 9 -5.35 -8.50 -9.75
CA ASP A 9 -6.64 -8.84 -9.14
C ASP A 9 -6.52 -9.32 -7.69
N LEU A 10 -5.31 -9.70 -7.25
CA LEU A 10 -5.03 -10.05 -5.86
C LEU A 10 -4.76 -8.80 -4.99
N LEU A 11 -4.52 -7.65 -5.63
CA LEU A 11 -4.06 -6.41 -5.00
C LEU A 11 -5.10 -5.28 -5.03
N GLY A 12 -6.19 -5.41 -5.81
CA GLY A 12 -7.25 -4.40 -5.95
C GLY A 12 -8.54 -4.69 -5.15
N SER A 13 -9.31 -3.64 -4.83
CA SER A 13 -10.60 -3.75 -4.09
C SER A 13 -11.75 -4.26 -4.97
N ARG A 14 -12.68 -5.03 -4.39
CA ARG A 14 -13.98 -5.37 -5.01
C ARG A 14 -15.13 -5.23 -4.03
N GLU A 15 -16.34 -5.03 -4.59
CA GLU A 15 -17.60 -4.91 -3.86
C GLU A 15 -17.84 -6.13 -2.97
N ALA A 16 -18.18 -5.87 -1.70
CA ALA A 16 -18.36 -6.90 -0.69
C ALA A 16 -19.76 -7.53 -0.81
N GLU A 17 -19.84 -8.70 -1.43
CA GLU A 17 -20.91 -9.67 -1.12
C GLU A 17 -20.57 -10.38 0.21
N GLN A 18 -21.58 -10.80 0.98
CA GLN A 18 -21.36 -11.52 2.24
C GLN A 18 -20.49 -12.75 1.99
N SER A 19 -19.32 -12.81 2.64
CA SER A 19 -18.41 -13.94 2.49
C SER A 19 -19.08 -15.22 3.00
N GLY A 20 -19.12 -16.25 2.14
CA GLY A 20 -19.50 -17.59 2.57
C GLY A 20 -18.55 -18.12 3.65
N SER A 21 -18.97 -19.08 4.48
CA SER A 21 -18.11 -19.56 5.56
C SER A 21 -16.94 -20.42 5.05
N VAL A 22 -15.88 -20.53 5.85
CA VAL A 22 -14.77 -21.49 5.61
C VAL A 22 -15.30 -22.91 5.35
N THR A 23 -16.34 -23.30 6.08
CA THR A 23 -16.96 -24.62 5.91
C THR A 23 -17.65 -24.76 4.55
N ASP A 24 -18.25 -23.67 4.04
CA ASP A 24 -18.95 -23.71 2.76
C ASP A 24 -17.98 -23.89 1.59
N PHE A 25 -16.83 -23.19 1.59
CA PHE A 25 -15.85 -23.39 0.51
C PHE A 25 -15.20 -24.78 0.61
N LEU A 26 -14.94 -25.28 1.82
CA LEU A 26 -14.40 -26.63 2.01
C LEU A 26 -15.37 -27.71 1.52
N ARG A 27 -16.67 -27.53 1.74
CA ARG A 27 -17.70 -28.43 1.17
C ARG A 27 -17.68 -28.39 -0.36
N LEU A 28 -17.57 -27.21 -0.96
CA LEU A 28 -17.46 -27.08 -2.42
C LEU A 28 -16.19 -27.72 -2.97
N ALA A 29 -15.04 -27.52 -2.30
CA ALA A 29 -13.79 -28.17 -2.64
C ALA A 29 -13.87 -29.70 -2.54
N ALA A 30 -14.56 -30.22 -1.51
CA ALA A 30 -14.79 -31.65 -1.36
C ALA A 30 -15.69 -32.22 -2.46
N GLU A 31 -16.70 -31.46 -2.91
CA GLU A 31 -17.54 -31.81 -4.06
C GLU A 31 -16.72 -31.87 -5.35
N ILE A 32 -15.87 -30.86 -5.61
CA ILE A 32 -14.94 -30.84 -6.76
C ILE A 32 -14.03 -32.07 -6.70
N ARG A 33 -13.43 -32.34 -5.54
CA ARG A 33 -12.55 -33.49 -5.33
C ARG A 33 -13.26 -34.81 -5.65
N ALA A 34 -14.51 -34.97 -5.20
CA ALA A 34 -15.29 -36.17 -5.49
C ALA A 34 -15.59 -36.32 -6.99
N LYS A 35 -15.90 -35.21 -7.69
CA LYS A 35 -16.12 -35.21 -9.15
C LYS A 35 -14.86 -35.51 -9.96
N LEU A 36 -13.69 -35.11 -9.48
CA LEU A 36 -12.39 -35.42 -10.09
C LEU A 36 -11.98 -36.89 -9.89
N GLY A 37 -12.59 -37.62 -8.96
CA GLY A 37 -12.28 -39.04 -8.70
C GLY A 37 -10.79 -39.25 -8.37
N GLY A 38 -10.11 -40.08 -9.16
CA GLY A 38 -8.69 -40.38 -8.98
C GLY A 38 -7.76 -39.17 -9.16
N GLU A 39 -8.24 -38.09 -9.77
CA GLU A 39 -7.49 -36.84 -9.97
C GLU A 39 -7.79 -35.78 -8.89
N GLY A 40 -8.45 -36.16 -7.79
CA GLY A 40 -8.80 -35.25 -6.69
C GLY A 40 -7.62 -34.46 -6.09
N TYR A 41 -6.39 -34.93 -6.23
CA TYR A 41 -5.19 -34.20 -5.80
C TYR A 41 -5.01 -32.84 -6.53
N MET A 42 -5.60 -32.66 -7.71
CA MET A 42 -5.47 -31.42 -8.48
C MET A 42 -6.08 -30.23 -7.75
N ILE A 43 -7.27 -30.41 -7.16
CA ILE A 43 -7.92 -29.34 -6.42
C ILE A 43 -7.20 -29.06 -5.09
N GLU A 44 -6.65 -30.08 -4.45
CA GLU A 44 -5.82 -29.92 -3.25
C GLU A 44 -4.54 -29.14 -3.56
N ASN A 45 -3.89 -29.42 -4.70
CA ASN A 45 -2.74 -28.67 -5.18
C ASN A 45 -3.11 -27.23 -5.53
N TYR A 46 -4.23 -27.01 -6.25
CA TYR A 46 -4.73 -25.67 -6.57
C TYR A 46 -4.95 -24.83 -5.32
N LEU A 47 -5.64 -25.38 -4.32
CA LEU A 47 -5.90 -24.70 -3.04
C LEU A 47 -4.62 -24.44 -2.25
N SER A 48 -3.73 -25.43 -2.15
CA SER A 48 -2.43 -25.28 -1.47
C SER A 48 -1.62 -24.13 -2.08
N ARG A 49 -1.57 -24.05 -3.42
CA ARG A 49 -0.88 -22.97 -4.14
C ARG A 49 -1.59 -21.63 -3.96
N PHE A 50 -2.91 -21.58 -4.04
CA PHE A 50 -3.67 -20.37 -3.75
C PHE A 50 -3.37 -19.85 -2.34
N PHE A 51 -3.37 -20.70 -1.31
CA PHE A 51 -3.06 -20.29 0.05
C PHE A 51 -1.63 -19.76 0.20
N GLN A 52 -0.65 -20.39 -0.46
CA GLN A 52 0.72 -19.89 -0.48
C GLN A 52 0.82 -18.50 -1.13
N VAL A 53 0.11 -18.27 -2.23
CA VAL A 53 0.05 -16.95 -2.90
C VAL A 53 -0.61 -15.91 -1.99
N VAL A 54 -1.74 -16.25 -1.38
CA VAL A 54 -2.43 -15.34 -0.43
C VAL A 54 -1.51 -14.99 0.73
N ILE A 55 -0.79 -15.95 1.30
CA ILE A 55 0.14 -15.68 2.41
C ILE A 55 1.27 -14.74 1.96
N ALA A 56 1.82 -14.94 0.75
CA ALA A 56 2.88 -14.09 0.21
C ALA A 56 2.39 -12.70 -0.23
N SER A 57 1.14 -12.59 -0.69
CA SER A 57 0.50 -11.32 -1.05
C SER A 57 -0.08 -10.58 0.16
N SER A 58 -0.36 -11.31 1.24
CA SER A 58 -0.91 -10.75 2.47
C SER A 58 0.19 -9.99 3.20
N SER A 59 0.01 -8.67 3.23
CA SER A 59 0.76 -7.78 4.10
C SER A 59 -0.06 -7.58 5.37
N GLN A 60 0.03 -8.52 6.32
CA GLN A 60 -0.45 -8.28 7.69
C GLN A 60 0.10 -6.94 8.23
N GLU A 61 1.28 -6.57 7.75
CA GLU A 61 2.00 -5.35 8.07
C GLU A 61 1.74 -4.20 7.08
N ALA A 62 0.83 -4.30 6.09
CA ALA A 62 0.64 -3.23 5.08
C ALA A 62 0.39 -1.85 5.70
N VAL A 63 -0.37 -1.82 6.78
CA VAL A 63 -0.64 -0.57 7.51
C VAL A 63 0.66 -0.02 8.12
N SER A 64 1.53 -0.89 8.66
CA SER A 64 2.86 -0.49 9.11
C SER A 64 3.70 -0.04 7.92
N ASP A 65 3.80 -0.83 6.85
CA ASP A 65 4.56 -0.52 5.64
C ASP A 65 4.20 0.88 5.10
N GLY A 66 2.89 1.20 5.05
CA GLY A 66 2.41 2.51 4.60
C GLY A 66 2.72 3.65 5.58
N TYR A 67 2.66 3.38 6.88
CA TYR A 67 3.04 4.36 7.91
C TYR A 67 4.56 4.59 7.92
N ASP A 68 5.36 3.55 7.76
CA ASP A 68 6.82 3.61 7.72
C ASP A 68 7.29 4.33 6.45
N ALA A 69 6.70 4.03 5.29
CA ALA A 69 6.94 4.78 4.04
C ALA A 69 6.63 6.27 4.20
N SER A 70 5.64 6.63 5.02
CA SER A 70 5.33 8.03 5.31
C SER A 70 6.47 8.79 6.00
N SER A 71 7.32 8.07 6.76
CA SER A 71 8.47 8.68 7.42
C SER A 71 9.49 9.20 6.41
N GLU A 72 9.64 8.52 5.27
CA GLU A 72 10.51 8.97 4.17
C GLU A 72 10.07 10.34 3.63
N LEU A 73 8.76 10.58 3.39
CA LEU A 73 8.26 11.90 2.99
C LEU A 73 8.58 12.97 4.04
N ARG A 74 8.40 12.64 5.32
CA ARG A 74 8.66 13.58 6.42
C ARG A 74 10.14 13.96 6.49
N ASP A 75 11.03 12.98 6.30
CA ASP A 75 12.47 13.20 6.26
C ASP A 75 12.90 14.07 5.06
N LEU A 76 12.31 13.83 3.88
CA LEU A 76 12.54 14.68 2.70
C LEU A 76 12.10 16.13 2.96
N CYS A 77 10.97 16.34 3.65
CA CYS A 77 10.50 17.68 4.01
C CYS A 77 11.46 18.37 5.01
N PHE A 78 11.98 17.64 6.00
CA PHE A 78 13.00 18.17 6.90
C PHE A 78 14.29 18.55 6.14
N TYR A 79 14.72 17.68 5.22
CA TYR A 79 15.89 17.94 4.39
C TYR A 79 15.71 19.19 3.53
N ALA A 80 14.57 19.34 2.85
CA ALA A 80 14.27 20.50 2.03
C ALA A 80 14.27 21.82 2.83
N LEU A 81 13.68 21.81 4.04
CA LEU A 81 13.67 22.96 4.93
C LEU A 81 15.09 23.37 5.37
N ASP A 82 15.93 22.39 5.73
CA ASP A 82 17.29 22.63 6.20
C ASP A 82 18.20 23.11 5.06
N ALA A 83 18.03 22.54 3.86
CA ALA A 83 18.74 22.96 2.65
C ALA A 83 18.42 24.41 2.26
N ALA A 84 17.15 24.84 2.39
CA ALA A 84 16.74 26.22 2.12
C ALA A 84 17.33 27.23 3.12
N SER A 85 17.61 26.79 4.34
CA SER A 85 18.14 27.64 5.42
C SER A 85 19.67 27.85 5.33
N GLY A 86 20.37 27.12 4.45
CA GLY A 86 21.83 27.15 4.33
C GLY A 86 22.58 26.58 5.55
N ASP A 87 21.86 25.93 6.48
CA ASP A 87 22.40 25.34 7.71
C ASP A 87 22.79 23.88 7.44
N SER A 88 23.76 23.69 6.53
CA SER A 88 24.33 22.37 6.18
C SER A 88 25.29 21.89 7.28
N SER A 89 24.78 21.73 8.51
CA SER A 89 25.54 21.19 9.62
C SER A 89 25.31 19.68 9.73
N PRO A 90 26.32 18.83 9.47
CA PRO A 90 26.21 17.36 9.44
C PRO A 90 25.91 16.71 10.82
N HIS A 91 25.64 17.51 11.85
CA HIS A 91 25.45 17.06 13.23
C HIS A 91 24.05 17.32 13.81
N LYS A 92 23.09 17.84 13.02
CA LYS A 92 21.68 17.96 13.45
C LYS A 92 20.79 16.81 12.96
N HIS A 93 21.29 15.92 12.11
CA HIS A 93 20.59 14.71 11.66
C HIS A 93 20.55 13.66 12.77
N ARG A 94 19.55 13.75 13.66
CA ARG A 94 19.15 12.62 14.52
C ARG A 94 17.74 12.22 14.12
N SER A 95 17.59 11.48 13.02
CA SER A 95 17.56 10.01 12.90
C SER A 95 16.13 9.46 12.94
N PHE A 96 15.59 9.08 11.77
CA PHE A 96 14.78 7.87 11.60
C PHE A 96 14.99 7.31 10.17
N GLN A 97 16.05 6.51 10.00
CA GLN A 97 16.25 5.61 8.85
C GLN A 97 16.20 6.20 7.42
N LEU A 98 16.98 7.25 7.17
CA LEU A 98 17.74 7.30 5.92
C LEU A 98 19.20 7.03 6.29
N THR A 99 19.81 6.07 5.60
CA THR A 99 21.21 5.71 5.79
C THR A 99 22.10 6.93 5.57
N ASP A 100 23.25 6.93 6.24
CA ASP A 100 24.16 8.07 6.35
C ASP A 100 24.51 8.67 4.97
N THR A 101 23.87 9.77 4.56
CA THR A 101 24.46 10.99 3.94
C THR A 101 23.38 11.86 3.29
N ASP A 102 23.55 13.18 3.35
CA ASP A 102 22.76 14.20 2.60
C ASP A 102 22.68 13.90 1.08
N ALA A 103 23.64 13.12 0.57
CA ALA A 103 23.65 12.63 -0.81
C ALA A 103 22.48 11.68 -1.13
N GLU A 104 21.96 10.91 -0.16
CA GLU A 104 20.86 9.98 -0.40
C GLU A 104 19.53 10.72 -0.62
N ALA A 105 19.28 11.81 0.13
CA ALA A 105 18.08 12.61 -0.02
C ALA A 105 18.01 13.33 -1.37
N GLU A 106 19.12 13.91 -1.86
CA GLU A 106 19.15 14.55 -3.19
C GLU A 106 18.95 13.56 -4.34
N THR A 107 19.34 12.30 -4.14
CA THR A 107 19.12 11.23 -5.12
C THR A 107 17.75 10.56 -5.01
N HIS A 108 16.96 10.89 -3.98
CA HIS A 108 15.67 10.28 -3.77
C HIS A 108 14.71 10.66 -4.93
N PRO A 109 14.03 9.69 -5.58
CA PRO A 109 13.23 9.98 -6.77
C PRO A 109 12.08 10.97 -6.59
N PHE A 110 11.56 11.13 -5.36
CA PHE A 110 10.49 12.07 -5.03
C PHE A 110 11.01 13.41 -4.46
N TYR A 111 12.32 13.56 -4.25
CA TYR A 111 12.86 14.81 -3.71
C TYR A 111 12.62 16.04 -4.60
N PRO A 112 12.69 15.95 -5.95
CA PRO A 112 12.38 17.10 -6.81
C PRO A 112 11.00 17.73 -6.55
N GLU A 113 9.98 16.90 -6.33
CA GLU A 113 8.61 17.30 -6.03
C GLU A 113 8.53 18.00 -4.67
N VAL A 114 9.21 17.45 -3.65
CA VAL A 114 9.29 18.08 -2.32
C VAL A 114 9.96 19.45 -2.43
N LYS A 115 11.12 19.51 -3.09
CA LYS A 115 11.88 20.75 -3.27
C LYS A 115 11.05 21.80 -3.98
N GLN A 116 10.39 21.44 -5.08
CA GLN A 116 9.52 22.36 -5.82
C GLN A 116 8.39 22.90 -4.94
N ASN A 117 7.77 22.05 -4.11
CA ASN A 117 6.69 22.47 -3.21
C ASN A 117 7.15 23.50 -2.17
N PHE A 118 8.37 23.34 -1.62
CA PHE A 118 8.98 24.32 -0.73
C PHE A 118 9.34 25.64 -1.43
N GLU A 119 9.79 25.59 -2.69
CA GLU A 119 10.12 26.78 -3.49
C GLU A 119 8.85 27.58 -3.89
N GLU A 120 7.76 26.90 -4.25
CA GLU A 120 6.51 27.53 -4.67
C GLU A 120 5.68 28.06 -3.51
N ARG A 121 5.85 27.50 -2.31
CA ARG A 121 5.03 27.81 -1.12
C ARG A 121 5.92 28.14 0.08
N PRO A 122 6.63 29.27 0.06
CA PRO A 122 7.47 29.67 1.19
C PRO A 122 6.62 29.86 2.44
N ASP A 123 6.97 29.16 3.52
CA ASP A 123 6.31 29.30 4.82
C ASP A 123 6.98 30.42 5.65
N GLN A 124 6.17 31.21 6.33
CA GLN A 124 6.61 32.31 7.19
C GLN A 124 6.76 31.87 8.66
N SER A 125 6.26 30.69 9.02
CA SER A 125 6.39 30.16 10.38
C SER A 125 7.86 29.89 10.72
N ALA A 126 8.28 30.35 11.91
CA ALA A 126 9.60 30.02 12.46
C ALA A 126 9.63 28.59 13.04
N GLN A 127 8.47 27.92 13.14
CA GLN A 127 8.35 26.60 13.75
C GLN A 127 8.62 25.50 12.72
N ARG A 128 9.82 24.93 12.79
CA ARG A 128 10.29 23.89 11.85
C ARG A 128 9.28 22.75 11.64
N PHE A 129 8.69 22.23 12.72
CA PHE A 129 7.72 21.16 12.65
C PHE A 129 6.40 21.60 12.03
N THR A 130 5.94 22.83 12.26
CA THR A 130 4.74 23.36 11.60
C THR A 130 4.95 23.42 10.09
N VAL A 131 6.07 23.97 9.64
CA VAL A 131 6.42 24.05 8.21
C VAL A 131 6.46 22.66 7.58
N VAL A 132 7.18 21.72 8.19
CA VAL A 132 7.29 20.35 7.68
C VAL A 132 5.93 19.65 7.62
N ASN A 133 5.10 19.75 8.66
CA ASN A 133 3.79 19.08 8.67
C ASN A 133 2.82 19.69 7.64
N ARG A 134 2.94 20.99 7.33
CA ARG A 134 2.16 21.63 6.24
C ARG A 134 2.57 21.10 4.86
N HIS A 135 3.87 21.13 4.54
CA HIS A 135 4.36 20.62 3.26
C HIS A 135 4.11 19.12 3.10
N TYR A 136 4.34 18.35 4.16
CA TYR A 136 3.99 16.93 4.21
C TYR A 136 2.51 16.71 3.83
N ALA A 137 1.59 17.47 4.42
CA ALA A 137 0.17 17.29 4.17
C ALA A 137 -0.19 17.57 2.70
N LEU A 138 0.39 18.61 2.12
CA LEU A 138 0.19 18.99 0.72
C LEU A 138 0.74 17.95 -0.27
N LEU A 139 1.86 17.30 0.06
CA LEU A 139 2.54 16.32 -0.79
C LEU A 139 2.04 14.88 -0.58
N SER A 140 1.22 14.63 0.45
CA SER A 140 0.85 13.29 0.89
C SER A 140 0.13 12.45 -0.17
N GLU A 141 -0.71 13.07 -1.00
CA GLU A 141 -1.43 12.37 -2.08
C GLU A 141 -0.49 11.93 -3.21
N GLU A 142 0.38 12.83 -3.66
CA GLU A 142 1.36 12.56 -4.72
C GLU A 142 2.39 11.53 -4.25
N PHE A 143 2.84 11.65 -3.01
CA PHE A 143 3.75 10.68 -2.40
C PHE A 143 3.10 9.31 -2.24
N LEU A 144 1.80 9.24 -1.88
CA LEU A 144 1.08 7.98 -1.82
C LEU A 144 1.08 7.27 -3.18
N GLN A 145 0.88 7.98 -4.29
CA GLN A 145 0.94 7.39 -5.62
C GLN A 145 2.33 6.82 -5.93
N TYR A 146 3.38 7.58 -5.61
CA TYR A 146 4.76 7.14 -5.74
C TYR A 146 5.04 5.87 -4.91
N ALA A 147 4.78 5.93 -3.60
CA ALA A 147 5.10 4.85 -2.66
C ALA A 147 4.24 3.60 -2.93
N MET A 148 2.97 3.77 -3.31
CA MET A 148 2.08 2.67 -3.70
C MET A 148 2.63 1.90 -4.90
N SER A 149 3.15 2.59 -5.92
CA SER A 149 3.68 1.93 -7.12
C SER A 149 4.84 0.99 -6.78
N ARG A 150 5.74 1.42 -5.88
CA ARG A 150 6.86 0.62 -5.39
C ARG A 150 6.38 -0.55 -4.54
N PHE A 151 5.51 -0.27 -3.57
CA PHE A 151 4.91 -1.29 -2.72
C PHE A 151 4.25 -2.42 -3.54
N LEU A 152 3.46 -2.08 -4.54
CA LEU A 152 2.81 -3.07 -5.41
C LEU A 152 3.81 -3.82 -6.29
N SER A 153 4.88 -3.17 -6.75
CA SER A 153 5.97 -3.83 -7.49
C SER A 153 6.66 -4.89 -6.63
N ASP A 154 7.03 -4.54 -5.41
CA ASP A 154 7.69 -5.47 -4.47
C ASP A 154 6.78 -6.66 -4.14
N LYS A 155 5.48 -6.42 -3.92
CA LYS A 155 4.50 -7.50 -3.72
C LYS A 155 4.34 -8.38 -4.96
N LYS A 156 4.35 -7.79 -6.16
CA LYS A 156 4.28 -8.55 -7.41
C LYS A 156 5.49 -9.46 -7.59
N GLU A 157 6.68 -9.00 -7.22
CA GLU A 157 7.90 -9.82 -7.25
C GLU A 157 7.80 -11.01 -6.29
N ASN A 158 7.36 -10.77 -5.04
CA ASN A 158 7.13 -11.84 -4.05
C ASN A 158 6.11 -12.88 -4.53
N ILE A 159 4.98 -12.44 -5.09
CA ILE A 159 3.97 -13.32 -5.67
C ILE A 159 4.57 -14.12 -6.84
N THR A 160 5.34 -13.46 -7.71
CA THR A 160 5.99 -14.09 -8.86
C THR A 160 6.95 -15.18 -8.41
N GLU A 161 7.77 -14.95 -7.39
CA GLU A 161 8.68 -15.96 -6.82
C GLU A 161 7.93 -17.21 -6.35
N VAL A 162 6.82 -17.04 -5.64
CA VAL A 162 5.96 -18.17 -5.20
C VAL A 162 5.34 -18.91 -6.39
N LEU A 163 5.00 -18.18 -7.46
CA LEU A 163 4.37 -18.73 -8.66
C LEU A 163 5.35 -19.35 -9.67
N GLN A 164 6.67 -19.13 -9.55
CA GLN A 164 7.68 -19.64 -10.48
C GLN A 164 7.62 -21.17 -10.70
N ASN A 165 6.97 -21.92 -9.81
CA ASN A 165 6.81 -23.39 -9.88
C ASN A 165 5.34 -23.87 -9.94
N ALA A 166 4.37 -22.97 -10.17
CA ALA A 166 2.95 -23.29 -10.07
C ALA A 166 2.17 -22.82 -11.30
N ASP A 167 1.81 -23.76 -12.18
CA ASP A 167 0.89 -23.48 -13.28
C ASP A 167 -0.57 -23.57 -12.78
N LEU A 168 -0.96 -22.56 -11.99
CA LEU A 168 -2.31 -22.41 -11.45
C LEU A 168 -3.35 -22.25 -12.55
N ASN A 169 -2.97 -21.69 -13.70
CA ASN A 169 -3.84 -21.58 -14.87
C ASN A 169 -4.09 -22.96 -15.46
N MET A 170 -3.06 -23.79 -15.66
CA MET A 170 -3.23 -25.17 -16.11
C MET A 170 -4.05 -26.00 -15.12
N LEU A 171 -3.85 -25.84 -13.80
CA LEU A 171 -4.68 -26.52 -12.81
C LEU A 171 -6.14 -26.09 -12.91
N TYR A 172 -6.40 -24.77 -13.02
CA TYR A 172 -7.75 -24.24 -13.19
C TYR A 172 -8.42 -24.81 -14.44
N ASP A 173 -7.72 -24.82 -15.58
CA ASP A 173 -8.26 -25.28 -16.86
C ASP A 173 -8.54 -26.79 -16.82
N ARG A 174 -7.63 -27.59 -16.27
CA ARG A 174 -7.80 -29.04 -16.13
C ARG A 174 -8.97 -29.40 -15.21
N ILE A 175 -9.10 -28.72 -14.07
CA ILE A 175 -10.21 -28.96 -13.14
C ILE A 175 -11.52 -28.53 -13.81
N SER A 176 -11.56 -27.34 -14.42
CA SER A 176 -12.74 -26.79 -15.11
C SER A 176 -13.22 -27.69 -16.25
N ALA A 177 -12.32 -28.34 -16.97
CA ALA A 177 -12.67 -29.29 -18.03
C ALA A 177 -13.45 -30.52 -17.51
N VAL A 178 -13.28 -30.90 -16.24
CA VAL A 178 -13.94 -32.04 -15.62
C VAL A 178 -15.22 -31.63 -14.88
N VAL A 179 -15.16 -30.58 -14.06
CA VAL A 179 -16.26 -30.19 -13.16
C VAL A 179 -17.16 -29.07 -13.69
N GLY A 180 -16.76 -28.46 -14.81
CA GLY A 180 -17.38 -27.28 -15.39
C GLY A 180 -16.84 -25.98 -14.81
N GLU A 181 -16.62 -25.00 -15.68
CA GLU A 181 -16.12 -23.68 -15.31
C GLU A 181 -16.95 -22.97 -14.21
N PRO A 182 -18.30 -22.94 -14.24
CA PRO A 182 -19.09 -22.23 -13.22
C PRO A 182 -18.80 -22.67 -11.78
N LEU A 183 -18.43 -23.93 -11.59
CA LEU A 183 -18.16 -24.50 -10.28
C LEU A 183 -16.79 -24.05 -9.75
N MET A 184 -15.80 -23.95 -10.63
CA MET A 184 -14.50 -23.34 -10.34
C MET A 184 -14.59 -21.82 -10.15
N GLU A 185 -15.42 -21.12 -10.92
CA GLU A 185 -15.66 -19.69 -10.72
C GLU A 185 -16.27 -19.41 -9.34
N ARG A 186 -17.25 -20.24 -8.93
CA ARG A 186 -17.85 -20.15 -7.61
C ARG A 186 -16.81 -20.37 -6.51
N LEU A 187 -15.94 -21.36 -6.66
CA LEU A 187 -14.86 -21.60 -5.69
C LEU A 187 -13.94 -20.38 -5.60
N ASN A 188 -13.49 -19.85 -6.74
CA ASN A 188 -12.60 -18.69 -6.78
C ASN A 188 -13.22 -17.44 -6.17
N ARG A 189 -14.53 -17.23 -6.37
CA ARG A 189 -15.26 -16.14 -5.73
C ARG A 189 -15.24 -16.30 -4.20
N MET A 190 -15.56 -17.49 -3.68
CA MET A 190 -15.53 -17.74 -2.23
C MET A 190 -14.13 -17.58 -1.65
N LEU A 191 -13.09 -18.00 -2.38
CA LEU A 191 -11.70 -17.82 -1.97
C LEU A 191 -11.32 -16.33 -1.90
N LYS A 192 -11.72 -15.53 -2.90
CA LYS A 192 -11.50 -14.08 -2.91
C LYS A 192 -12.21 -13.40 -1.74
N GLU A 193 -13.50 -13.67 -1.56
CA GLU A 193 -14.31 -13.09 -0.47
C GLU A 193 -13.79 -13.47 0.92
N GLN A 194 -13.26 -14.69 1.08
CA GLN A 194 -12.81 -15.18 2.38
C GLN A 194 -11.39 -14.73 2.74
N PHE A 195 -10.49 -14.66 1.76
CA PHE A 195 -9.06 -14.52 2.01
C PHE A 195 -8.41 -13.26 1.41
N LEU A 196 -9.12 -12.54 0.54
CA LEU A 196 -8.64 -11.33 -0.15
C LEU A 196 -9.62 -10.16 0.01
N ALA A 197 -10.45 -10.17 1.07
CA ALA A 197 -11.47 -9.15 1.32
C ALA A 197 -10.87 -7.74 1.52
N VAL A 198 -9.68 -7.67 2.13
CA VAL A 198 -8.95 -6.41 2.31
C VAL A 198 -7.64 -6.51 1.52
N PRO A 199 -7.52 -5.81 0.38
CA PRO A 199 -6.30 -5.79 -0.39
C PRO A 199 -5.17 -5.08 0.35
N ALA A 200 -3.94 -5.54 0.13
CA ALA A 200 -2.72 -4.95 0.67
C ALA A 200 -2.61 -3.45 0.39
N SER A 201 -3.01 -3.01 -0.81
CA SER A 201 -3.04 -1.61 -1.21
C SER A 201 -3.92 -0.74 -0.31
N MET A 202 -5.10 -1.22 0.10
CA MET A 202 -5.96 -0.47 1.02
C MET A 202 -5.33 -0.33 2.40
N GLY A 203 -4.68 -1.40 2.89
CA GLY A 203 -3.92 -1.33 4.15
C GLY A 203 -2.78 -0.33 4.08
N PHE A 204 -2.01 -0.34 2.99
CA PHE A 204 -0.90 0.58 2.76
C PHE A 204 -1.36 2.05 2.71
N SER A 205 -2.38 2.36 1.90
CA SER A 205 -2.97 3.71 1.85
C SER A 205 -3.51 4.15 3.20
N TYR A 206 -4.08 3.23 3.98
CA TYR A 206 -4.58 3.54 5.32
C TYR A 206 -3.45 3.88 6.29
N GLY A 207 -2.32 3.15 6.24
CA GLY A 207 -1.12 3.46 7.02
C GLY A 207 -0.61 4.89 6.80
N LEU A 208 -0.47 5.29 5.53
CA LEU A 208 -0.05 6.65 5.17
C LEU A 208 -1.09 7.69 5.58
N SER A 209 -2.38 7.36 5.46
CA SER A 209 -3.49 8.22 5.92
C SER A 209 -3.42 8.47 7.44
N CYS A 210 -3.06 7.46 8.24
CA CYS A 210 -2.84 7.65 9.68
C CYS A 210 -1.72 8.65 9.95
N ALA A 211 -0.59 8.53 9.26
CA ALA A 211 0.52 9.48 9.40
C ALA A 211 0.17 10.90 8.90
N LEU A 212 -0.70 11.02 7.89
CA LEU A 212 -1.26 12.30 7.47
C LEU A 212 -2.12 12.94 8.55
N LEU A 213 -2.94 12.16 9.25
CA LEU A 213 -3.73 12.68 10.36
C LEU A 213 -2.82 13.27 11.44
N ASP A 214 -1.73 12.59 11.81
CA ASP A 214 -0.76 13.09 12.78
C ASP A 214 -0.18 14.46 12.35
N SER A 215 0.15 14.61 11.07
CA SER A 215 0.63 15.87 10.52
C SER A 215 -0.45 16.97 10.54
N LEU A 216 -1.70 16.64 10.20
CA LEU A 216 -2.81 17.59 10.15
C LEU A 216 -3.23 18.10 11.54
N VAL A 217 -3.14 17.24 12.56
CA VAL A 217 -3.50 17.60 13.95
C VAL A 217 -2.36 18.24 14.73
N TYR A 218 -1.15 18.32 14.15
CA TYR A 218 -0.01 19.00 14.78
C TYR A 218 -0.38 20.45 15.12
N GLU A 219 -0.19 20.84 16.38
CA GLU A 219 -0.49 22.18 16.88
C GLU A 219 0.76 23.06 16.77
N ASP A 220 0.62 24.16 16.03
CA ASP A 220 1.61 25.22 15.99
C ASP A 220 1.57 26.01 17.31
N SER A 221 2.69 26.01 18.03
CA SER A 221 2.75 26.55 19.39
C SER A 221 2.75 28.09 19.44
N GLU A 222 2.95 28.77 18.32
CA GLU A 222 2.90 30.23 18.20
C GLU A 222 1.47 30.73 18.03
N THR A 223 0.70 30.06 17.19
CA THR A 223 -0.68 30.46 16.85
C THR A 223 -1.74 29.70 17.65
N GLY A 224 -1.39 28.56 18.25
CA GLY A 224 -2.33 27.63 18.89
C GLY A 224 -3.27 26.94 17.90
N LYS A 225 -2.98 27.04 16.58
CA LYS A 225 -3.77 26.41 15.53
C LYS A 225 -3.16 25.09 15.11
N GLN A 226 -4.02 24.16 14.69
CA GLN A 226 -3.58 22.93 14.07
C GLN A 226 -3.25 23.14 12.59
N VAL A 227 -2.36 22.33 12.03
CA VAL A 227 -1.92 22.43 10.63
C VAL A 227 -3.10 22.46 9.65
N PHE A 228 -4.14 21.65 9.84
CA PHE A 228 -5.30 21.70 8.94
C PHE A 228 -6.02 23.07 8.95
N GLN A 229 -6.03 23.76 10.10
CA GLN A 229 -6.63 25.09 10.22
C GLN A 229 -5.79 26.13 9.48
N LEU A 230 -4.46 26.04 9.57
CA LEU A 230 -3.54 26.88 8.82
C LEU A 230 -3.72 26.70 7.31
N LEU A 231 -3.81 25.46 6.84
CA LEU A 231 -4.05 25.16 5.42
C LEU A 231 -5.42 25.67 4.93
N MET A 232 -6.46 25.59 5.76
CA MET A 232 -7.77 26.16 5.44
C MET A 232 -7.73 27.69 5.30
N ASP A 233 -6.94 28.36 6.13
CA ASP A 233 -6.75 29.81 6.06
C ASP A 233 -6.08 30.20 4.73
N ASP A 234 -5.03 29.48 4.30
CA ASP A 234 -4.35 29.70 3.01
C ASP A 234 -5.32 29.57 1.81
N CYS A 235 -6.18 28.54 1.83
CA CYS A 235 -7.19 28.34 0.79
C CYS A 235 -8.20 29.50 0.75
N SER A 236 -8.56 30.04 1.91
CA SER A 236 -9.52 31.13 2.03
C SER A 236 -8.94 32.47 1.54
N GLU A 237 -7.62 32.65 1.64
CA GLU A 237 -6.92 33.81 1.06
C GLU A 237 -6.81 33.74 -0.46
N THR A 238 -6.61 32.54 -1.01
CA THR A 238 -6.52 32.31 -2.48
C THR A 238 -7.85 32.53 -3.21
N LEU A 239 -8.98 32.44 -2.50
CA LEU A 239 -10.34 32.62 -3.04
C LEU A 239 -10.81 34.09 -3.07
N LYS A 240 -10.04 35.03 -2.51
CA LYS A 240 -10.35 36.47 -2.47
C LYS A 240 -9.68 37.23 -3.60
#